data_AF-A0A7V3XLJ6-F1
#
_entry.id   AF-A0A7V3XLJ6-F1
#
_cell.length_a   1.000
_cell.length_b   1.000
_cell.length_c   1.000
_cell.angle_alpha   90.00
_cell.angle_beta   90.00
_cell.angle_gamma   90.00
#
_symmetry.space_group_name_H-M   'P 1'
#
loop_
_entity.id
_entity.type
_entity.pdbx_description
1 polymer ?
#
loop_
_entity_poly.entity_id
_entity_poly.type
_entity_poly.pdbx_seq_one_letter_code
_entity_poly.pdbx_strand_id
1 'polypeptide(L)'
;MEAGEGRERLRRLSARLVALHAALLARERVSYEATYGPTDAAGLLRHVLEHEHFAWLRSLSRLIARIDEAVDAREPATGADAGKLLAEVDRLLRSGGTDVFATRYREALQESPEVVMAHAEVVRVLGASRPARPPSA
;
A
#
# COMPACT_ATOMS: atom_id res chain seq x y z
N MET A 1 6.89 -23.22 12.98
CA MET A 1 7.77 -22.04 12.71
C MET A 1 7.21 -21.13 11.62
N GLU A 2 6.34 -21.61 10.72
CA GLU A 2 5.76 -20.83 9.60
C GLU A 2 4.95 -19.57 10.02
N ALA A 3 4.26 -19.60 11.17
CA ALA A 3 3.45 -18.48 11.63
C ALA A 3 4.30 -17.25 12.05
N GLY A 4 5.50 -17.46 12.59
CA GLY A 4 6.42 -16.38 12.96
C GLY A 4 7.02 -15.67 11.75
N GLU A 5 7.35 -16.44 10.71
CA GLU A 5 7.86 -15.93 9.43
C GLU A 5 6.79 -15.14 8.67
N GLY A 6 5.55 -15.64 8.64
CA GLY A 6 4.41 -14.93 8.07
C GLY A 6 4.18 -13.56 8.72
N ARG A 7 4.22 -13.48 10.06
CA ARG A 7 4.06 -12.23 10.81
C ARG A 7 5.19 -11.23 10.54
N GLU A 8 6.43 -11.69 10.52
CA GLU A 8 7.57 -10.82 10.21
C GLU A 8 7.49 -10.27 8.79
N ARG A 9 7.01 -11.08 7.85
CA ARG A 9 6.79 -10.62 6.49
C ARG A 9 5.66 -9.60 6.39
N LEU A 10 4.56 -9.78 7.12
CA LEU A 10 3.49 -8.78 7.22
C LEU A 10 3.99 -7.47 7.83
N ARG A 11 4.84 -7.51 8.87
CA ARG A 11 5.49 -6.31 9.44
C ARG A 11 6.28 -5.54 8.39
N ARG A 12 7.12 -6.25 7.63
CA ARG A 12 7.91 -5.64 6.56
C ARG A 12 7.00 -5.06 5.49
N LEU A 13 5.92 -5.76 5.11
CA LEU A 13 4.96 -5.29 4.14
C LEU A 13 4.27 -4.00 4.61
N SER A 14 3.78 -3.97 5.85
CA SER A 14 3.15 -2.78 6.43
C SER A 14 4.08 -1.57 6.36
N ALA A 15 5.33 -1.71 6.83
CA ALA A 15 6.31 -0.63 6.78
C ALA A 15 6.53 -0.08 5.36
N ARG A 16 6.56 -0.95 4.34
CA ARG A 16 6.69 -0.52 2.93
C ARG A 16 5.41 0.10 2.38
N LEU A 17 4.25 -0.38 2.78
CA LEU A 17 2.97 0.21 2.38
C LEU A 17 2.76 1.59 3.01
N VAL A 18 3.18 1.79 4.26
CA VAL A 18 3.18 3.11 4.91
C VAL A 18 4.07 4.09 4.14
N ALA A 19 5.27 3.66 3.74
CA ALA A 19 6.15 4.49 2.92
C ALA A 19 5.53 4.83 1.55
N LEU A 20 4.90 3.85 0.89
CA LEU A 20 4.17 4.07 -0.37
C LEU A 20 3.01 5.05 -0.17
N HIS A 21 2.20 4.88 0.88
CA HIS A 21 1.10 5.78 1.21
C HIS A 21 1.59 7.21 1.45
N ALA A 22 2.72 7.38 2.16
CA ALA A 22 3.32 8.69 2.39
C ALA A 22 3.77 9.37 1.08
N ALA A 23 4.40 8.62 0.17
CA ALA A 23 4.81 9.13 -1.14
C ALA A 23 3.59 9.55 -1.98
N LEU A 24 2.54 8.74 -2.00
CA LEU A 24 1.28 9.07 -2.68
C LEU A 24 0.63 10.32 -2.08
N LEU A 25 0.56 10.41 -0.75
CA LEU A 25 -0.01 11.57 -0.06
C LEU A 25 0.77 12.85 -0.36
N ALA A 26 2.11 12.78 -0.40
CA ALA A 26 2.94 13.93 -0.74
C ALA A 26 2.65 14.42 -2.16
N ARG A 27 2.52 13.52 -3.14
CA ARG A 27 2.10 13.86 -4.50
C ARG A 27 0.70 14.48 -4.53
N GLU A 28 -0.28 13.82 -3.90
CA GLU A 28 -1.67 14.30 -3.91
C GLU A 28 -1.79 15.67 -3.25
N ARG A 29 -1.00 15.94 -2.21
CA ARG A 29 -0.91 17.25 -1.57
C ARG A 29 -0.46 18.31 -2.56
N VAL A 30 0.59 18.08 -3.35
CA VAL A 30 1.06 19.05 -4.36
C VAL A 30 -0.04 19.34 -5.39
N SER A 31 -0.72 18.30 -5.87
CA SER A 31 -1.85 18.44 -6.80
C SER A 31 -3.03 19.21 -6.19
N TYR A 32 -3.35 18.93 -4.93
CA TYR A 32 -4.40 19.62 -4.19
C TYR A 32 -4.06 21.10 -3.97
N GLU A 33 -2.86 21.40 -3.49
CA GLU A 33 -2.43 22.77 -3.20
C GLU A 33 -2.34 23.63 -4.47
N ALA A 34 -2.03 23.04 -5.63
CA ALA A 34 -2.06 23.73 -6.91
C ALA A 34 -3.48 24.17 -7.32
N THR A 35 -4.52 23.48 -6.85
CA THR A 35 -5.92 23.74 -7.20
C THR A 35 -6.64 24.59 -6.13
N TYR A 36 -6.40 24.29 -4.85
CA TYR A 36 -7.13 24.85 -3.71
C TYR A 36 -6.30 25.81 -2.83
N GLY A 37 -5.00 25.94 -3.10
CA GLY A 37 -4.07 26.71 -2.29
C GLY A 37 -3.40 25.92 -1.16
N PRO A 38 -2.40 26.51 -0.48
CA PRO A 38 -1.58 25.83 0.52
C PRO A 38 -2.41 25.35 1.71
N THR A 39 -2.02 24.20 2.28
CA THR A 39 -2.68 23.58 3.44
C THR A 39 -1.66 23.28 4.54
N ASP A 40 -2.06 23.48 5.79
CA ASP A 40 -1.26 23.11 6.96
C ASP A 40 -1.40 21.62 7.30
N ALA A 41 -0.59 21.12 8.24
CA ALA A 41 -0.58 19.69 8.58
C ALA A 41 -1.95 19.20 9.13
N ALA A 42 -2.64 20.04 9.90
CA ALA A 42 -3.93 19.69 10.49
C ALA A 42 -5.06 19.66 9.44
N GLY A 43 -5.05 20.62 8.50
CA GLY A 43 -5.96 20.66 7.36
C GLY A 43 -5.74 19.49 6.42
N LEU A 44 -4.49 19.14 6.12
CA LEU A 44 -4.18 18.00 5.25
C LEU A 44 -4.74 16.71 5.84
N LEU A 45 -4.56 16.48 7.14
CA LEU A 45 -5.10 15.31 7.80
C LEU A 45 -6.63 15.25 7.69
N ARG A 46 -7.32 16.37 7.91
CA ARG A 46 -8.77 16.45 7.74
C ARG A 46 -9.20 16.14 6.30
N HIS A 47 -8.50 16.69 5.31
CA HIS A 47 -8.80 16.42 3.90
C HIS A 47 -8.56 14.96 3.52
N VAL A 48 -7.51 14.32 4.03
CA VAL A 48 -7.28 12.88 3.84
C VAL A 48 -8.47 12.06 4.34
N LEU A 49 -9.06 12.47 5.47
CA LEU A 49 -10.18 11.78 6.10
C LEU A 49 -11.55 12.09 5.46
N GLU A 50 -11.75 13.29 4.91
CA GLU A 50 -13.07 13.77 4.51
C GLU A 50 -13.19 14.07 3.01
N HIS A 51 -12.15 14.64 2.38
CA HIS A 51 -12.21 15.16 1.02
C HIS A 51 -12.10 14.07 -0.07
N GLU A 52 -12.86 14.22 -1.16
CA GLU A 52 -12.95 13.25 -2.26
C GLU A 52 -11.62 13.05 -3.01
N HIS A 53 -10.82 14.11 -3.13
CA HIS A 53 -9.47 14.07 -3.72
C HIS A 53 -8.58 12.98 -3.11
N PHE A 54 -8.69 12.75 -1.81
CA PHE A 54 -7.89 11.76 -1.08
C PHE A 54 -8.64 10.45 -0.80
N ALA A 55 -9.91 10.33 -1.21
CA ALA A 55 -10.75 9.18 -0.88
C ALA A 55 -10.15 7.84 -1.37
N TRP A 56 -9.45 7.87 -2.50
CA TRP A 56 -8.81 6.69 -3.06
C TRP A 56 -7.65 6.16 -2.20
N LEU A 57 -6.92 7.03 -1.47
CA LEU A 57 -5.85 6.62 -0.56
C LEU A 57 -6.37 5.83 0.65
N ARG A 58 -7.63 6.06 1.05
CA ARG A 58 -8.25 5.38 2.20
C ARG A 58 -8.33 3.87 2.02
N SER A 59 -8.47 3.39 0.78
CA SER A 59 -8.42 1.96 0.45
C SER A 59 -7.08 1.34 0.85
N LEU A 60 -5.98 2.07 0.59
CA LEU A 60 -4.64 1.64 0.98
C LEU A 60 -4.46 1.72 2.51
N SER A 61 -4.90 2.81 3.16
CA SER A 61 -4.82 2.95 4.63
C SER A 61 -5.58 1.84 5.35
N ARG A 62 -6.76 1.45 4.85
CA ARG A 62 -7.55 0.35 5.42
C ARG A 62 -6.84 -1.00 5.29
N LEU A 63 -6.13 -1.22 4.19
CA LEU A 63 -5.36 -2.46 4.00
C LEU A 63 -4.14 -2.49 4.93
N ILE A 64 -3.45 -1.36 5.11
CA ILE A 64 -2.35 -1.21 6.08
C ILE A 64 -2.85 -1.54 7.50
N ALA A 65 -3.94 -0.92 7.92
CA ALA A 65 -4.50 -1.14 9.26
C ALA A 65 -4.85 -2.62 9.52
N ARG A 66 -5.41 -3.32 8.52
CA ARG A 66 -5.70 -4.77 8.63
C ARG A 66 -4.42 -5.62 8.74
N ILE A 67 -3.33 -5.20 8.09
CA ILE A 67 -2.03 -5.87 8.21
C ILE A 67 -1.45 -5.63 9.60
N ASP A 68 -1.49 -4.40 10.09
CA ASP A 68 -1.01 -4.04 11.44
C ASP A 68 -1.77 -4.79 12.53
N GLU A 69 -3.11 -4.87 12.40
CA GLU A 69 -3.94 -5.68 13.31
C GLU A 69 -3.52 -7.16 13.33
N ALA A 70 -3.26 -7.75 12.16
CA ALA A 70 -2.79 -9.13 12.07
C ALA A 70 -1.37 -9.33 12.63
N VAL A 71 -0.54 -8.30 12.57
CA VAL A 71 0.81 -8.28 13.15
C VAL A 71 0.76 -8.23 14.68
N ASP A 72 -0.12 -7.37 15.21
CA ASP A 72 -0.23 -7.07 16.64
C ASP A 72 -1.17 -8.03 17.39
N ALA A 73 -1.91 -8.87 16.66
CA ALA A 73 -2.79 -9.88 17.24
C ALA A 73 -2.06 -10.74 18.30
N ARG A 74 -2.74 -11.02 19.41
CA ARG A 74 -2.21 -11.87 20.49
C ARG A 74 -1.92 -13.30 20.01
N GLU A 75 -2.77 -13.81 19.13
CA GLU A 75 -2.55 -15.10 18.48
C GLU A 75 -1.73 -14.93 17.20
N PRO A 76 -0.74 -15.82 16.94
CA PRO A 76 0.04 -15.79 15.71
C PRO A 76 -0.90 -15.94 14.50
N ALA A 77 -0.86 -14.97 13.58
CA ALA A 77 -1.54 -15.09 12.30
C ALA A 77 -1.09 -16.40 11.63
N THR A 78 -2.04 -17.21 11.18
CA THR A 78 -1.69 -18.45 10.48
C THR A 78 -0.97 -18.09 9.17
N GLY A 79 -0.08 -18.96 8.69
CA GLY A 79 0.58 -18.74 7.39
C GLY A 79 -0.42 -18.51 6.25
N ALA A 80 -1.61 -19.11 6.35
CA ALA A 80 -2.71 -18.90 5.41
C ALA A 80 -3.30 -17.48 5.48
N ASP A 81 -3.45 -16.90 6.66
CA ASP A 81 -3.99 -15.54 6.82
C ASP A 81 -3.00 -14.47 6.35
N ALA A 82 -1.70 -14.67 6.64
CA ALA A 82 -0.66 -13.85 6.05
C ALA A 82 -0.72 -13.92 4.52
N GLY A 83 -0.78 -15.14 3.95
CA GLY A 83 -0.88 -15.36 2.51
C GLY A 83 -2.07 -14.63 1.85
N LYS A 84 -3.24 -14.62 2.49
CA LYS A 84 -4.42 -13.89 2.01
C LYS A 84 -4.19 -12.38 1.95
N LEU A 85 -3.64 -11.78 3.00
CA LEU A 85 -3.35 -10.34 3.06
C LEU A 85 -2.32 -9.93 1.99
N LEU A 86 -1.29 -10.75 1.80
CA LEU A 86 -0.28 -10.55 0.76
C LEU A 86 -0.89 -10.58 -0.65
N ALA A 87 -1.75 -11.56 -0.93
CA ALA A 87 -2.46 -11.65 -2.20
C ALA A 87 -3.46 -10.51 -2.40
N GLU A 88 -4.03 -9.95 -1.33
CA GLU A 88 -4.91 -8.80 -1.39
C GLU A 88 -4.15 -7.52 -1.75
N VAL A 89 -2.98 -7.28 -1.13
CA VAL A 89 -2.08 -6.17 -1.49
C VAL A 89 -1.62 -6.29 -2.94
N ASP A 90 -1.17 -7.48 -3.35
CA ASP A 90 -0.73 -7.70 -4.73
C ASP A 90 -1.86 -7.41 -5.73
N ARG A 91 -3.09 -7.85 -5.43
CA ARG A 91 -4.27 -7.56 -6.25
C ARG A 91 -4.61 -6.06 -6.31
N LEU A 92 -4.57 -5.35 -5.17
CA LEU A 92 -4.84 -3.91 -5.14
C LEU A 92 -3.84 -3.11 -5.98
N LEU A 93 -2.55 -3.45 -5.90
CA LEU A 93 -1.48 -2.72 -6.60
C LEU A 93 -1.32 -3.13 -8.06
N ARG A 94 -1.70 -4.36 -8.43
CA ARG A 94 -1.62 -4.88 -9.80
C ARG A 94 -2.92 -4.76 -10.58
N SER A 95 -4.04 -4.42 -9.96
CA SER A 95 -5.30 -4.36 -10.68
C SER A 95 -5.16 -3.35 -11.83
N GLY A 96 -5.06 -3.87 -13.05
CA GLY A 96 -5.28 -3.14 -14.30
C GLY A 96 -6.75 -2.75 -14.45
N GLY A 97 -7.47 -2.58 -13.35
CA GLY A 97 -8.85 -2.17 -13.31
C GLY A 97 -9.00 -0.73 -13.77
N THR A 98 -10.24 -0.36 -14.02
CA THR A 98 -10.64 1.01 -14.40
C THR A 98 -11.27 1.74 -13.21
N ASP A 99 -11.14 1.21 -12.01
CA ASP A 99 -11.62 1.90 -10.81
C ASP A 99 -10.76 3.14 -10.51
N VAL A 100 -11.27 4.00 -9.62
CA VAL A 100 -10.64 5.27 -9.27
C VAL A 100 -9.25 5.05 -8.68
N PHE A 101 -9.07 4.00 -7.88
CA PHE A 101 -7.77 3.68 -7.29
C PHE A 101 -6.76 3.33 -8.37
N ALA A 102 -7.07 2.39 -9.25
CA ALA A 102 -6.17 1.92 -10.29
C ALA A 102 -5.78 3.03 -11.27
N THR A 103 -6.71 3.93 -11.58
CA THR A 103 -6.45 5.08 -12.45
C THR A 103 -5.50 6.08 -11.78
N ARG A 104 -5.84 6.57 -10.59
CA ARG A 104 -4.99 7.51 -9.82
C ARG A 104 -3.63 6.91 -9.47
N TYR A 105 -3.59 5.61 -9.18
CA TYR A 105 -2.35 4.92 -8.86
C TYR A 105 -1.40 4.84 -10.06
N ARG A 106 -1.93 4.56 -11.27
CA ARG A 106 -1.13 4.59 -12.51
C ARG A 106 -0.60 5.98 -12.81
N GLU A 107 -1.43 7.01 -12.69
CA GLU A 107 -1.00 8.42 -12.86
C GLU A 107 0.14 8.75 -11.88
N ALA A 108 -0.01 8.39 -10.61
CA ALA A 108 1.01 8.59 -9.60
C ALA A 108 2.34 7.88 -9.94
N LEU A 109 2.28 6.68 -10.51
CA LEU A 109 3.47 5.95 -10.98
C LEU A 109 4.13 6.60 -12.21
N GLN A 110 3.37 7.27 -13.07
CA GLN A 110 3.95 7.96 -14.24
C GLN A 110 4.60 9.29 -13.87
N GLU A 111 4.09 9.96 -12.83
CA GLU A 111 4.44 11.35 -12.53
C GLU A 111 5.40 11.52 -11.34
N SER A 112 5.54 10.54 -10.45
CA SER A 112 6.41 10.63 -9.28
C SER A 112 7.43 9.49 -9.22
N PRO A 113 8.73 9.78 -9.38
CA PRO A 113 9.80 8.82 -9.15
C PRO A 113 9.77 8.23 -7.73
N GLU A 114 9.40 9.02 -6.72
CA GLU A 114 9.30 8.59 -5.33
C GLU A 114 8.24 7.49 -5.15
N VAL A 115 7.09 7.64 -5.81
CA VAL A 115 6.03 6.62 -5.83
C VAL A 115 6.51 5.34 -6.51
N VAL A 116 7.24 5.45 -7.63
CA VAL A 116 7.83 4.29 -8.32
C VAL A 116 8.80 3.54 -7.42
N MET A 117 9.69 4.25 -6.73
CA MET A 117 10.65 3.65 -5.81
C MET A 117 9.96 2.97 -4.64
N ALA A 118 8.97 3.62 -4.02
CA ALA A 118 8.21 3.03 -2.92
C ALA A 118 7.39 1.81 -3.39
N HIS A 119 6.82 1.84 -4.60
CA HIS A 119 6.15 0.70 -5.20
C HIS A 119 7.11 -0.49 -5.40
N ALA A 120 8.32 -0.24 -5.93
CA ALA A 120 9.32 -1.28 -6.12
C ALA A 120 9.72 -1.96 -4.80
N GLU A 121 9.80 -1.20 -3.69
CA GLU A 121 10.05 -1.74 -2.36
C GLU A 121 8.93 -2.65 -1.86
N VAL A 122 7.67 -2.34 -2.18
CA VAL A 122 6.52 -3.21 -1.87
C VAL A 122 6.56 -4.48 -2.71
N VAL A 123 6.78 -4.35 -4.03
CA VAL A 123 6.86 -5.48 -4.96
C VAL A 123 7.99 -6.44 -4.57
N ARG A 124 9.12 -5.94 -4.07
CA ARG A 124 10.20 -6.79 -3.54
C ARG A 124 9.74 -7.66 -2.37
N VAL A 125 9.00 -7.08 -1.41
CA VAL A 125 8.45 -7.83 -0.27
C VAL A 125 7.45 -8.88 -0.77
N LEU A 126 6.59 -8.53 -1.73
CA LEU A 126 5.60 -9.44 -2.33
C LEU A 126 6.26 -10.59 -3.13
N GLY A 127 7.26 -10.27 -3.96
CA GLY A 127 7.98 -11.22 -4.81
C GLY A 127 8.84 -12.22 -4.04
N ALA A 128 9.31 -11.86 -2.84
CA ALA A 128 10.02 -12.77 -1.95
C ALA A 128 9.20 -13.99 -1.48
N SER A 129 7.90 -14.07 -1.79
CA SER A 129 7.09 -15.30 -1.58
C SER A 129 6.51 -15.94 -2.81
N ARG A 130 7.01 -15.62 -4.01
CA ARG A 130 6.72 -16.48 -5.15
C ARG A 130 7.64 -17.71 -5.03
N PRO A 131 7.12 -18.95 -4.84
CA PRO A 131 7.97 -20.12 -4.98
C PRO A 131 8.60 -20.10 -6.36
N ALA A 132 9.89 -20.42 -6.44
CA ALA A 132 10.62 -20.49 -7.70
C ALA A 132 9.81 -21.35 -8.67
N ARG A 133 9.33 -20.75 -9.77
CA ARG A 133 8.73 -21.49 -10.87
C ARG A 133 9.81 -22.44 -11.39
N PRO A 134 9.62 -23.78 -11.36
CA PRO A 134 10.64 -24.68 -11.89
C PRO A 134 10.84 -24.37 -13.37
N PRO A 135 12.08 -24.48 -13.88
CA PRO A 135 12.35 -24.28 -15.30
C PRO A 135 11.50 -25.27 -16.10
N SER A 136 10.75 -24.75 -17.07
CA SER A 136 10.07 -25.58 -18.05
C SER A 136 11.14 -26.35 -18.81
N ALA A 137 11.15 -27.68 -18.61
CA ALA A 137 11.96 -28.62 -19.38
C ALA A 137 11.53 -28.66 -20.85
#